data_AF-A0A1H8B7R1-F1
#
_entry.id   AF-A0A1H8B7R1-F1
#
_cell.length_a   1.000
_cell.length_b   1.000
_cell.length_c   1.000
_cell.angle_alpha   90.00
_cell.angle_beta   90.00
_cell.angle_gamma   90.00
#
_symmetry.space_group_name_H-M   'P 1'
#
loop_
_entity.id
_entity.type
_entity.pdbx_description
1 polymer ?
#
loop_
_entity_poly.entity_id
_entity_poly.type
_entity_poly.pdbx_seq_one_letter_code
_entity_poly.pdbx_strand_id
1 'polypeptide(L)'
;MKWMMHVMAAVMMMFVSVGAAQAADAPACDAKTSPIVNQQDANKRCPAVCTQVGYQSWNGQWTNTPPSGAGPVCGCAVKSKDAKTSPLANQKDAESRCPSVCKGVDGIWNGQWTNTPPSGGGPVCGCYQMKAADVKTSSIANQQDAEKRCPSVCTNAKATWNGQWTNTPPSGVGPVCGCLTPSCGGT
;
A
#
# COMPACT_ATOMS: atom_id res chain seq x y z
N MET A 1 -0.55 -16.60 63.06
CA MET A 1 0.75 -16.27 62.43
C MET A 1 0.60 -16.60 60.95
N LYS A 2 0.47 -15.58 60.09
CA LYS A 2 1.48 -15.18 59.09
C LYS A 2 1.66 -16.35 58.08
N TRP A 3 1.28 -16.28 56.82
CA TRP A 3 1.74 -15.33 55.81
C TRP A 3 0.77 -15.27 54.61
N MET A 4 0.32 -14.05 54.26
CA MET A 4 -0.27 -13.73 52.96
C MET A 4 0.88 -13.43 51.98
N MET A 5 1.11 -14.29 51.00
CA MET A 5 1.93 -13.94 49.83
C MET A 5 1.04 -13.19 48.83
N HIS A 6 1.37 -11.92 48.63
CA HIS A 6 0.74 -11.01 47.69
C HIS A 6 1.08 -11.43 46.26
N VAL A 7 0.05 -11.73 45.47
CA VAL A 7 0.16 -11.85 44.01
C VAL A 7 0.21 -10.42 43.45
N MET A 8 1.40 -9.95 43.10
CA MET A 8 1.54 -8.72 42.32
C MET A 8 1.12 -9.00 40.88
N ALA A 9 -0.13 -8.67 40.55
CA ALA A 9 -0.58 -8.58 39.17
C ALA A 9 0.07 -7.33 38.55
N ALA A 10 1.20 -7.53 37.85
CA ALA A 10 1.78 -6.53 36.98
C ALA A 10 0.85 -6.31 35.79
N VAL A 11 0.03 -5.25 35.85
CA VAL A 11 -0.76 -4.77 34.71
C VAL A 11 0.22 -4.13 33.73
N MET A 12 0.76 -4.95 32.83
CA MET A 12 1.60 -4.52 31.72
C MET A 12 0.70 -3.77 30.72
N MET A 13 0.62 -2.44 30.84
CA MET A 13 0.01 -1.58 29.82
C MET A 13 0.83 -1.73 28.53
N MET A 14 0.36 -2.57 27.61
CA MET A 14 0.88 -2.63 26.26
C MET A 14 0.49 -1.34 25.54
N PHE A 15 1.45 -0.42 25.45
CA PHE A 15 1.38 0.71 24.54
C PHE A 15 1.39 0.17 23.11
N VAL A 16 0.21 0.13 22.47
CA VAL A 16 0.10 -0.06 21.03
C VAL A 16 0.68 1.20 20.39
N SER A 17 1.98 1.19 20.14
CA SER A 17 2.69 2.27 19.47
C SER A 17 2.33 2.18 17.99
N VAL A 18 1.22 2.79 17.60
CA VAL A 18 0.89 2.98 16.18
C VAL A 18 1.83 4.05 15.67
N GLY A 19 2.93 3.65 15.02
CA GLY A 19 3.84 4.58 14.39
C GLY A 19 3.11 5.34 13.27
N ALA A 20 2.94 6.65 13.43
CA ALA A 20 2.49 7.52 12.35
C ALA A 20 3.69 7.74 11.39
N ALA A 21 3.80 6.90 10.37
CA ALA A 21 4.72 7.14 9.26
C ALA A 21 4.26 8.39 8.48
N GLN A 22 5.22 9.21 8.04
CA GLN A 22 4.96 10.32 7.12
C GLN A 22 4.26 9.78 5.88
N ALA A 23 3.06 10.28 5.58
CA ALA A 23 2.28 9.88 4.43
C ALA A 23 2.99 10.34 3.15
N ALA A 24 3.86 9.49 2.59
CA ALA A 24 3.95 9.41 1.15
C ALA A 24 2.53 9.20 0.61
N ASP A 25 2.15 9.89 -0.47
CA ASP A 25 0.80 9.82 -1.04
C ASP A 25 0.36 8.35 -1.15
N ALA A 26 -0.57 7.96 -0.29
CA ALA A 26 -1.03 6.58 -0.21
C ALA A 26 -1.63 6.18 -1.57
N PRO A 27 -1.31 4.99 -2.10
CA PRO A 27 -1.93 4.50 -3.32
C PRO A 27 -3.45 4.60 -3.24
N ALA A 28 -4.07 5.15 -4.28
CA ALA A 28 -5.49 5.39 -4.35
C ALA A 28 -6.09 4.91 -5.68
N CYS A 29 -7.39 4.62 -5.63
CA CYS A 29 -8.21 4.22 -6.76
C CYS A 29 -9.37 5.20 -6.91
N ASP A 30 -9.67 5.57 -8.15
CA ASP A 30 -10.85 6.36 -8.46
C ASP A 30 -12.10 5.47 -8.44
N ALA A 31 -13.05 5.81 -7.58
CA ALA A 31 -14.37 5.19 -7.57
C ALA A 31 -15.41 6.13 -8.20
N LYS A 32 -16.08 5.65 -9.24
CA LYS A 32 -17.10 6.43 -9.95
C LYS A 32 -18.25 6.83 -9.04
N THR A 33 -18.78 8.02 -9.28
CA THR A 33 -19.91 8.57 -8.53
C THR A 33 -20.69 9.54 -9.42
N SER A 34 -21.91 9.91 -9.01
CA SER A 34 -22.63 11.03 -9.63
C SER A 34 -21.93 12.36 -9.32
N PRO A 35 -22.15 13.44 -10.10
CA PRO A 35 -21.52 14.73 -9.86
C PRO A 35 -21.57 15.17 -8.40
N ILE A 36 -20.44 15.63 -7.88
CA ILE A 36 -20.28 16.14 -6.52
C ILE A 36 -20.36 17.65 -6.58
N VAL A 37 -21.24 18.25 -5.79
CA VAL A 37 -21.49 19.70 -5.86
C VAL A 37 -20.48 20.51 -5.03
N ASN A 38 -19.96 19.96 -3.94
CA ASN A 38 -18.98 20.60 -3.07
C ASN A 38 -18.35 19.60 -2.08
N GLN A 39 -17.43 20.07 -1.25
CA GLN A 39 -16.75 19.25 -0.24
C GLN A 39 -17.71 18.61 0.77
N GLN A 40 -18.79 19.29 1.17
CA GLN A 40 -19.75 18.74 2.13
C GLN A 40 -20.52 17.55 1.53
N ASP A 41 -20.85 17.61 0.23
CA ASP A 41 -21.43 16.50 -0.51
C ASP A 41 -20.43 15.34 -0.62
N ALA A 42 -19.16 15.63 -0.93
CA ALA A 42 -18.08 14.63 -0.94
C ALA A 42 -17.93 13.92 0.41
N ASN A 43 -17.90 14.68 1.52
CA ASN A 43 -17.79 14.14 2.88
C ASN A 43 -18.92 13.16 3.21
N LYS A 44 -20.13 13.39 2.68
CA LYS A 44 -21.29 12.52 2.91
C LYS A 44 -21.27 11.27 2.02
N ARG A 45 -20.86 11.41 0.76
CA ARG A 45 -21.03 10.36 -0.25
C ARG A 45 -19.80 9.49 -0.42
N CYS A 46 -18.61 10.09 -0.50
CA CYS A 46 -17.40 9.38 -0.87
C CYS A 46 -17.00 8.26 0.10
N PRO A 47 -17.18 8.37 1.43
CA PRO A 47 -16.95 7.24 2.34
C PRO A 47 -17.79 6.02 1.97
N ALA A 48 -19.09 6.20 1.68
CA ALA A 48 -19.98 5.12 1.29
C ALA A 48 -19.63 4.55 -0.09
N VAL A 49 -19.30 5.41 -1.06
CA VAL A 49 -18.87 4.99 -2.41
C VAL A 49 -17.64 4.09 -2.31
N CYS A 50 -16.60 4.49 -1.56
CA CYS A 50 -15.38 3.69 -1.40
C CYS A 50 -15.66 2.33 -0.76
N THR A 51 -16.50 2.28 0.28
CA THR A 51 -16.89 1.02 0.91
C THR A 51 -17.68 0.12 -0.04
N GLN A 52 -18.61 0.69 -0.81
CA GLN A 52 -19.48 -0.06 -1.72
C GLN A 52 -18.70 -0.79 -2.82
N VAL A 53 -17.66 -0.16 -3.37
CA VAL A 53 -16.79 -0.78 -4.39
C VAL A 53 -15.67 -1.63 -3.78
N GLY A 54 -15.68 -1.81 -2.45
CA GLY A 54 -14.73 -2.65 -1.73
C GLY A 54 -13.32 -2.07 -1.62
N TYR A 55 -13.15 -0.74 -1.58
CA TYR A 55 -11.90 -0.11 -1.16
C TYR A 55 -11.86 0.09 0.37
N GLN A 56 -10.72 0.56 0.91
CA GLN A 56 -10.56 0.67 2.37
C GLN A 56 -11.32 1.87 2.94
N SER A 57 -10.97 3.08 2.51
CA SER A 57 -11.60 4.31 2.98
C SER A 57 -11.46 5.41 1.94
N TRP A 58 -12.32 6.42 2.01
CA TRP A 58 -12.11 7.64 1.26
C TRP A 58 -10.85 8.37 1.76
N ASN A 59 -10.03 8.88 0.85
CA ASN A 59 -8.79 9.58 1.19
C ASN A 59 -8.95 11.12 1.27
N GLY A 60 -10.19 11.62 1.19
CA GLY A 60 -10.48 13.06 1.21
C GLY A 60 -10.50 13.73 -0.18
N GLN A 61 -10.02 13.04 -1.23
CA GLN A 61 -9.94 13.58 -2.58
C GLN A 61 -11.18 13.23 -3.40
N TRP A 62 -11.60 14.15 -4.27
CA TRP A 62 -12.67 13.93 -5.24
C TRP A 62 -12.49 14.89 -6.42
N THR A 63 -13.06 14.54 -7.57
CA THR A 63 -13.11 15.45 -8.72
C THR A 63 -14.27 15.07 -9.63
N ASN A 64 -14.92 16.08 -10.23
CA ASN A 64 -15.90 15.85 -11.30
C ASN A 64 -15.25 15.58 -12.66
N THR A 65 -13.94 15.84 -12.79
CA THR A 65 -13.22 15.82 -14.07
C THR A 65 -11.86 15.14 -13.89
N PRO A 66 -11.82 13.83 -13.59
CA PRO A 66 -10.56 13.13 -13.49
C PRO A 66 -9.87 13.11 -14.87
N PRO A 67 -8.53 13.08 -14.91
CA PRO A 67 -7.78 12.99 -16.17
C PRO A 67 -8.14 11.78 -17.04
N SER A 68 -8.68 10.72 -16.44
CA SER A 68 -9.17 9.51 -17.13
C SER A 68 -10.43 9.75 -17.98
N GLY A 69 -11.13 10.87 -17.79
CA GLY A 69 -12.42 11.14 -18.44
C GLY A 69 -13.57 10.25 -17.92
N ALA A 70 -13.36 9.48 -16.85
CA ALA A 70 -14.30 8.49 -16.32
C ALA A 70 -15.58 9.07 -15.68
N GLY A 71 -15.76 10.39 -15.72
CA GLY A 71 -16.80 11.12 -15.00
C GLY A 71 -16.40 11.42 -13.54
N PRO A 72 -17.31 11.92 -12.70
CA PRO A 72 -17.01 12.23 -11.31
C PRO A 72 -16.53 11.03 -10.50
N VAL A 73 -15.53 11.24 -9.65
CA VAL A 73 -14.89 10.18 -8.85
C VAL A 73 -14.59 10.63 -7.43
N CYS A 74 -14.56 9.64 -6.53
CA CYS A 74 -14.00 9.73 -5.19
C CYS A 74 -12.65 8.99 -5.15
N GLY A 75 -11.63 9.59 -4.54
CA GLY A 75 -10.34 8.96 -4.31
C GLY A 75 -10.40 7.98 -3.13
N CYS A 76 -10.26 6.70 -3.38
CA CYS A 76 -10.37 5.66 -2.37
C CYS A 76 -9.01 5.03 -2.09
N ALA A 77 -8.62 4.94 -0.82
CA ALA A 77 -7.41 4.27 -0.40
C ALA A 77 -7.45 2.78 -0.80
N VAL A 78 -6.35 2.30 -1.37
CA VAL A 78 -6.19 0.90 -1.73
C VAL A 78 -6.21 0.03 -0.47
N LYS A 79 -6.79 -1.17 -0.58
CA LYS A 79 -6.78 -2.15 0.50
C LYS A 79 -5.36 -2.48 0.94
N SER A 80 -5.19 -2.70 2.24
CA SER A 80 -3.97 -3.24 2.81
C SER A 80 -4.15 -4.72 3.17
N LYS A 81 -3.06 -5.49 3.10
CA LYS A 81 -2.96 -6.84 3.63
C LYS A 81 -1.71 -6.95 4.51
N ASP A 82 -1.78 -7.80 5.52
CA ASP A 82 -0.64 -8.10 6.36
C ASP A 82 0.26 -9.13 5.69
N ALA A 83 1.56 -8.83 5.62
CA ALA A 83 2.59 -9.76 5.18
C ALA A 83 3.41 -10.22 6.39
N LYS A 84 3.54 -11.54 6.57
CA LYS A 84 4.26 -12.13 7.69
C LYS A 84 5.74 -11.75 7.66
N THR A 85 6.31 -11.51 8.83
CA THR A 85 7.74 -11.30 9.05
C THR A 85 8.18 -11.96 10.35
N SER A 86 9.50 -12.06 10.56
CA SER A 86 10.04 -12.31 11.90
C SER A 86 9.86 -11.07 12.78
N PRO A 87 9.97 -11.19 14.11
CA PRO A 87 9.84 -10.06 15.02
C PRO A 87 10.68 -8.86 14.60
N LEU A 88 10.08 -7.67 14.71
CA LEU A 88 10.69 -6.39 14.43
C LEU A 88 11.04 -5.71 15.75
N ALA A 89 12.27 -5.21 15.87
CA ALA A 89 12.74 -4.64 17.14
C ALA A 89 12.14 -3.26 17.42
N ASN A 90 11.96 -2.45 16.39
CA ASN A 90 11.48 -1.07 16.47
C ASN A 90 11.12 -0.53 15.08
N GLN A 91 10.69 0.73 15.01
CA GLN A 91 10.32 1.41 13.77
C GLN A 91 11.45 1.43 12.73
N LYS A 92 12.71 1.64 13.13
CA LYS A 92 13.86 1.66 12.21
C LYS A 92 14.12 0.29 11.59
N ASP A 93 13.91 -0.77 12.37
CA ASP A 93 13.96 -2.14 11.85
C ASP A 93 12.83 -2.40 10.83
N ALA A 94 11.62 -1.91 11.12
CA ALA A 94 10.49 -1.98 10.19
C ALA A 94 10.75 -1.20 8.89
N GLU A 95 11.28 0.01 8.96
CA GLU A 95 11.65 0.84 7.80
C GLU A 95 12.68 0.15 6.90
N SER A 96 13.61 -0.59 7.50
CA SER A 96 14.62 -1.34 6.76
C SER A 96 14.06 -2.61 6.10
N ARG A 97 13.19 -3.34 6.81
CA ARG A 97 12.78 -4.71 6.41
C ARG A 97 11.43 -4.77 5.70
N CYS A 98 10.45 -4.00 6.17
CA CYS A 98 9.08 -4.09 5.66
C CYS A 98 8.92 -3.74 4.18
N PRO A 99 9.68 -2.80 3.58
CA PRO A 99 9.64 -2.59 2.13
C PRO A 99 9.95 -3.87 1.34
N SER A 100 10.95 -4.64 1.78
CA SER A 100 11.33 -5.91 1.14
C SER A 100 10.30 -7.01 1.39
N VAL A 101 9.74 -7.09 2.61
CA VAL A 101 8.66 -8.04 2.94
C VAL A 101 7.42 -7.78 2.06
N CYS A 102 7.01 -6.52 1.92
CA CYS A 102 5.86 -6.16 1.10
C CYS A 102 6.11 -6.39 -0.39
N LYS A 103 7.33 -6.14 -0.87
CA LYS A 103 7.72 -6.48 -2.25
C LYS A 103 7.53 -7.97 -2.55
N GLY A 104 7.79 -8.87 -1.59
CA GLY A 104 7.59 -10.31 -1.73
C GLY A 104 6.13 -10.75 -1.92
N VAL A 105 5.17 -9.86 -1.68
CA VAL A 105 3.73 -10.12 -1.85
C VAL A 105 3.08 -9.16 -2.86
N ASP A 106 3.87 -8.61 -3.78
CA ASP A 106 3.46 -7.60 -4.77
C ASP A 106 2.77 -6.39 -4.11
N GLY A 107 3.30 -5.96 -2.97
CA GLY A 107 2.79 -4.83 -2.21
C GLY A 107 3.82 -3.75 -1.98
N ILE A 108 3.34 -2.62 -1.48
CA ILE A 108 4.17 -1.51 -1.00
C ILE A 108 3.90 -1.35 0.48
N TRP A 109 4.96 -1.21 1.29
CA TRP A 109 4.81 -1.02 2.72
C TRP A 109 4.05 0.29 3.01
N ASN A 110 3.01 0.19 3.84
CA ASN A 110 2.14 1.33 4.18
C ASN A 110 2.58 2.07 5.46
N GLY A 111 3.79 1.77 5.96
CA GLY A 111 4.32 2.33 7.19
C GLY A 111 3.85 1.62 8.47
N GLN A 112 2.88 0.71 8.38
CA GLN A 112 2.35 -0.02 9.53
C GLN A 112 3.08 -1.35 9.73
N TRP A 113 3.26 -1.73 10.98
CA TRP A 113 3.78 -3.04 11.38
C TRP A 113 3.34 -3.35 12.80
N THR A 114 3.31 -4.63 13.17
CA THR A 114 3.07 -5.06 14.55
C THR A 114 3.65 -6.45 14.78
N ASN A 115 4.18 -6.70 15.97
CA ASN A 115 4.59 -8.05 16.39
C ASN A 115 3.40 -8.91 16.84
N THR A 116 2.23 -8.29 17.06
CA THR A 116 1.05 -8.91 17.67
C THR A 116 -0.21 -8.47 16.92
N PRO A 117 -0.43 -8.92 15.68
CA PRO A 117 -1.66 -8.62 14.98
C PRO A 117 -2.86 -9.28 15.68
N PRO A 118 -4.07 -8.68 15.60
CA PRO A 118 -5.28 -9.22 16.24
C PRO A 118 -5.64 -10.65 15.83
N SER A 119 -5.21 -11.08 14.64
CA SER A 119 -5.42 -12.43 14.11
C SER A 119 -4.55 -13.51 14.78
N GLY A 120 -3.62 -13.14 15.67
CA GLY A 120 -2.70 -14.07 16.33
C GLY A 120 -1.64 -14.69 15.40
N GLY A 121 -1.49 -14.18 14.17
CA GLY A 121 -0.66 -14.77 13.11
C GLY A 121 0.85 -14.53 13.21
N GLY A 122 1.35 -13.95 14.30
CA GLY A 122 2.75 -13.52 14.47
C GLY A 122 3.06 -12.17 13.83
N PRO A 123 4.32 -11.69 13.86
CA PRO A 123 4.68 -10.36 13.37
C PRO A 123 4.37 -10.12 11.89
N VAL A 124 3.92 -8.91 11.57
CA VAL A 124 3.50 -8.52 10.23
C VAL A 124 3.94 -7.11 9.84
N CYS A 125 4.13 -6.90 8.54
CA CYS A 125 4.21 -5.60 7.89
C CYS A 125 2.89 -5.35 7.13
N GLY A 126 2.31 -4.16 7.26
CA GLY A 126 1.14 -3.76 6.50
C GLY A 126 1.52 -3.37 5.07
N CYS A 127 0.91 -4.00 4.07
CA CYS A 127 1.26 -3.79 2.67
C CYS A 127 0.03 -3.38 1.87
N TYR A 128 0.09 -2.28 1.12
CA TYR A 128 -0.90 -1.98 0.11
C TYR A 128 -0.97 -3.11 -0.93
N GLN A 129 -2.19 -3.50 -1.31
CA GLN A 129 -2.42 -4.48 -2.35
C GLN A 129 -2.21 -3.84 -3.72
N MET A 130 -1.09 -4.16 -4.36
CA MET A 130 -0.80 -3.68 -5.71
C MET A 130 -0.96 -4.81 -6.72
N LYS A 131 -1.00 -4.44 -7.99
CA LYS A 131 -0.97 -5.35 -9.13
C LYS A 131 0.34 -5.16 -9.87
N ALA A 132 1.06 -6.26 -10.07
CA ALA A 132 2.27 -6.26 -10.90
C ALA A 132 1.89 -6.18 -12.39
N ALA A 133 2.65 -5.37 -13.13
CA ALA A 133 2.55 -5.26 -14.58
C ALA A 133 3.93 -4.95 -15.17
N ASP A 134 4.22 -5.56 -16.31
CA ASP A 134 5.41 -5.25 -17.09
C ASP A 134 5.15 -4.03 -17.97
N VAL A 135 5.99 -3.00 -17.84
CA VAL A 135 5.93 -1.80 -18.67
C VAL A 135 7.11 -1.80 -19.62
N LYS A 136 6.80 -1.74 -20.92
CA LYS A 136 7.80 -1.77 -21.99
C LYS A 136 8.79 -0.61 -21.87
N THR A 137 10.05 -0.90 -22.14
CA THR A 137 11.15 0.05 -22.20
C THR A 137 12.12 -0.34 -23.32
N SER A 138 13.12 0.50 -23.58
CA SER A 138 14.27 0.11 -24.40
C SER A 138 15.25 -0.74 -23.59
N SER A 139 16.14 -1.47 -24.26
CA SER A 139 17.10 -2.39 -23.63
C SER A 139 17.80 -1.78 -22.43
N ILE A 140 17.86 -2.53 -21.34
CA ILE A 140 18.52 -2.17 -20.09
C ILE A 140 19.86 -2.88 -20.03
N ALA A 141 20.94 -2.13 -19.82
CA ALA A 141 22.28 -2.72 -19.86
C ALA A 141 22.59 -3.57 -18.61
N ASN A 142 22.17 -3.11 -17.44
CA ASN A 142 22.45 -3.72 -16.13
C ASN A 142 21.51 -3.15 -15.05
N GLN A 143 21.69 -3.62 -13.81
CA GLN A 143 20.88 -3.19 -12.67
C GLN A 143 20.95 -1.68 -12.39
N GLN A 144 22.13 -1.06 -12.52
CA GLN A 144 22.29 0.37 -12.30
C GLN A 144 21.54 1.21 -13.35
N ASP A 145 21.53 0.74 -14.61
CA ASP A 145 20.71 1.35 -15.66
C ASP A 145 19.20 1.20 -15.36
N ALA A 146 18.78 0.04 -14.84
CA ALA A 146 17.41 -0.19 -14.41
C ALA A 146 16.99 0.77 -13.28
N GLU A 147 17.83 0.93 -12.25
CA GLU A 147 17.59 1.82 -11.11
C GLU A 147 17.42 3.28 -11.53
N LYS A 148 18.16 3.70 -12.56
CA LYS A 148 18.05 5.04 -13.13
C LYS A 148 16.78 5.23 -13.97
N ARG A 149 16.37 4.22 -14.73
CA ARG A 149 15.35 4.36 -15.78
C ARG A 149 13.98 3.87 -15.37
N CYS A 150 13.90 2.71 -14.74
CA CYS A 150 12.64 2.06 -14.44
C CYS A 150 11.72 2.86 -13.50
N PRO A 151 12.22 3.63 -12.51
CA PRO A 151 11.36 4.53 -11.75
C PRO A 151 10.56 5.48 -12.65
N SER A 152 11.21 6.15 -13.60
CA SER A 152 10.54 7.07 -14.52
C SER A 152 9.60 6.34 -15.50
N VAL A 153 10.01 5.17 -16.02
CA VAL A 153 9.14 4.33 -16.87
C VAL A 153 7.85 3.97 -16.15
N CYS A 154 7.95 3.49 -14.91
CA CYS A 154 6.78 3.14 -14.11
C CYS A 154 5.95 4.38 -13.74
N THR A 155 6.58 5.50 -13.36
CA THR A 155 5.85 6.74 -13.04
C THR A 155 5.04 7.25 -14.24
N ASN A 156 5.58 7.16 -15.46
CA ASN A 156 4.85 7.51 -16.69
C ASN A 156 3.63 6.60 -16.91
N ALA A 157 3.73 5.33 -16.50
CA ALA A 157 2.63 4.37 -16.48
C ALA A 157 1.73 4.48 -15.23
N LYS A 158 1.87 5.54 -14.41
CA LYS A 158 1.14 5.74 -13.15
C LYS A 158 1.32 4.58 -12.16
N ALA A 159 2.53 4.04 -12.12
CA ALA A 159 2.93 2.90 -11.33
C ALA A 159 4.24 3.18 -10.58
N THR A 160 4.58 2.29 -9.64
CA THR A 160 5.85 2.34 -8.90
C THR A 160 6.73 1.18 -9.32
N TRP A 161 8.02 1.43 -9.58
CA TRP A 161 8.95 0.35 -9.92
C TRP A 161 9.12 -0.61 -8.75
N ASN A 162 9.01 -1.91 -9.00
CA ASN A 162 9.16 -2.93 -7.97
C ASN A 162 10.60 -3.44 -7.82
N GLY A 163 11.56 -2.85 -8.54
CA GLY A 163 12.95 -3.29 -8.54
C GLY A 163 13.24 -4.47 -9.48
N GLN A 164 12.26 -4.95 -10.25
CA GLN A 164 12.44 -6.01 -11.25
C GLN A 164 12.53 -5.40 -12.65
N TRP A 165 13.28 -6.06 -13.52
CA TRP A 165 13.38 -5.74 -14.93
C TRP A 165 13.89 -6.96 -15.69
N THR A 166 13.63 -7.01 -16.99
CA THR A 166 14.22 -8.04 -17.86
C THR A 166 14.24 -7.55 -19.30
N ASN A 167 15.28 -7.92 -20.06
CA ASN A 167 15.31 -7.69 -21.51
C ASN A 167 14.50 -8.73 -22.29
N THR A 168 14.11 -9.84 -21.64
CA THR A 168 13.50 -11.01 -22.26
C THR A 168 12.32 -11.51 -21.41
N PRO A 169 11.22 -10.74 -21.30
CA PRO A 169 10.05 -11.22 -20.60
C PRO A 169 9.42 -12.40 -21.35
N PRO A 170 8.73 -13.32 -20.65
CA PRO A 170 8.06 -14.46 -21.27
C PRO A 170 7.04 -14.07 -22.36
N SER A 171 6.49 -12.86 -22.29
CA SER A 171 5.54 -12.32 -23.27
C SER A 171 6.16 -11.96 -24.62
N GLY A 172 7.50 -11.90 -24.73
CA GLY A 172 8.20 -11.58 -25.97
C GLY A 172 8.11 -10.12 -26.43
N VAL A 173 7.54 -9.21 -25.63
CA VAL A 173 7.27 -7.80 -25.99
C VAL A 173 8.51 -6.89 -25.97
N GLY A 174 9.70 -7.46 -25.77
CA GLY A 174 10.97 -6.76 -25.60
C GLY A 174 11.25 -6.39 -24.14
N PRO A 175 12.27 -5.55 -23.87
CA PRO A 175 12.66 -5.17 -22.52
C PRO A 175 11.54 -4.49 -21.72
N VAL A 176 11.43 -4.83 -20.43
CA VAL A 176 10.40 -4.33 -19.53
C VAL A 176 10.96 -3.96 -18.16
N CYS A 177 10.29 -3.00 -17.52
CA CYS A 177 10.40 -2.73 -16.08
C CYS A 177 9.18 -3.33 -15.38
N GLY A 178 9.40 -4.04 -14.27
CA GLY A 178 8.32 -4.53 -13.41
C GLY A 178 7.76 -3.38 -12.57
N CYS A 179 6.48 -3.06 -12.77
CA CYS A 179 5.83 -1.95 -12.10
C CYS A 179 4.65 -2.46 -11.25
N LEU A 180 4.33 -1.73 -10.19
CA LEU A 180 3.19 -1.96 -9.30
C LEU A 180 2.19 -0.83 -9.46
N THR A 181 0.98 -1.15 -9.88
CA THR A 181 -0.16 -0.23 -9.89
C THR A 181 -1.11 -0.53 -8.73
N PRO A 182 -1.80 0.46 -8.17
CA PRO A 182 -2.94 0.23 -7.27
C PRO A 182 -3.84 -0.89 -7.79
N SER A 183 -4.20 -1.88 -6.96
CA SER A 183 -5.14 -2.93 -7.36
C SER A 183 -6.58 -2.40 -7.35
N CYS A 184 -6.90 -1.56 -8.33
CA CYS A 184 -8.24 -0.98 -8.53
C CYS A 184 -9.14 -1.99 -9.25
N GLY A 185 -9.49 -3.07 -8.54
CA GLY A 185 -10.36 -4.13 -9.02
C GLY A 185 -11.59 -4.26 -8.12
N GLY A 186 -12.57 -3.38 -8.33
CA GLY A 186 -13.93 -3.56 -7.83
C GLY A 186 -14.84 -3.82 -9.01
N THR A 187 -15.26 -5.08 -9.19
CA THR A 187 -16.51 -5.41 -9.87
C THR A 187 -17.68 -4.97 -9.00
#